data_AF-A0A7S0U580-F1
#
_entry.id   AF-A0A7S0U580-F1
#
_cell.length_a   1.000
_cell.length_b   1.000
_cell.length_c   1.000
_cell.angle_alpha   90.00
_cell.angle_beta   90.00
_cell.angle_gamma   90.00
#
_symmetry.space_group_name_H-M   'P 1'
#
loop_
_entity.id
_entity.type
_entity.pdbx_description
1 polymer ?
#
loop_
_entity_poly.entity_id
_entity_poly.type
_entity_poly.pdbx_seq_one_letter_code
_entity_poly.pdbx_strand_id
1 'polypeptide(L)'
;PCNTGGCAAGQYRLTCDGIFSTGDAACAACSTTGCPAGQVREVCDGSGTTDAGCRTCDTECAAGYYVAGSCGNGGVRCERIITECPVGQHRQGAGTTADPVVCVACTSCGAGKYSAEQCDGTTLSDVVQCLDCRTACSEHQYLGAECTGTGTEDR
;
A
#
# COMPACT_ATOMS: atom_id res chain seq x y z
N PRO A 1 5.31 -33.98 -29.50
CA PRO A 1 3.98 -33.36 -29.22
C PRO A 1 4.23 -32.00 -28.58
N CYS A 2 3.56 -30.94 -29.02
CA CYS A 2 3.77 -29.61 -28.43
C CYS A 2 3.34 -29.64 -26.95
N ASN A 3 4.26 -29.32 -26.05
CA ASN A 3 3.94 -29.14 -24.65
C ASN A 3 3.03 -27.90 -24.50
N THR A 4 1.84 -28.09 -23.93
CA THR A 4 0.84 -27.02 -23.68
C THR A 4 0.83 -26.53 -22.24
N GLY A 5 1.75 -27.00 -21.39
CA GLY A 5 1.88 -26.51 -20.02
C GLY A 5 2.23 -25.01 -19.95
N GLY A 6 1.95 -24.37 -18.81
CA GLY A 6 2.40 -23.00 -18.56
C GLY A 6 3.93 -22.89 -18.40
N CYS A 7 4.46 -21.70 -18.56
CA CYS A 7 5.83 -21.36 -18.15
C CYS A 7 5.84 -20.80 -16.71
N ALA A 8 7.03 -20.59 -16.14
CA ALA A 8 7.15 -19.92 -14.84
C ALA A 8 6.83 -18.42 -14.98
N ALA A 9 6.50 -17.76 -13.86
CA ALA A 9 6.36 -16.31 -13.82
C ALA A 9 7.64 -15.63 -14.34
N GLY A 10 7.48 -14.60 -15.17
CA GLY A 10 8.58 -13.94 -15.88
C GLY A 10 8.97 -14.58 -17.22
N GLN A 11 8.24 -15.59 -17.68
CA GLN A 11 8.43 -16.21 -18.99
C GLN A 11 7.12 -16.30 -19.79
N TYR A 12 7.22 -16.51 -21.09
CA TYR A 12 6.09 -16.82 -21.99
C TYR A 12 6.48 -17.97 -22.92
N ARG A 13 5.49 -18.66 -23.50
CA ARG A 13 5.75 -19.82 -24.36
C ARG A 13 5.61 -19.48 -25.84
N LEU A 14 6.65 -19.66 -26.63
CA LEU A 14 6.55 -19.45 -28.08
C LEU A 14 5.49 -20.38 -28.71
N THR A 15 4.73 -19.89 -29.67
CA THR A 15 3.75 -20.72 -30.39
C THR A 15 4.43 -21.90 -31.09
N CYS A 16 3.98 -23.12 -30.79
CA CYS A 16 4.35 -24.34 -31.49
C CYS A 16 3.36 -24.54 -32.65
N ASP A 17 3.78 -24.26 -33.88
CA ASP A 17 2.92 -24.40 -35.07
C ASP A 17 2.82 -25.85 -35.57
N GLY A 18 3.70 -26.74 -35.11
CA GLY A 18 3.76 -28.14 -35.52
C GLY A 18 4.10 -28.35 -37.01
N ILE A 19 4.40 -27.27 -37.74
CA ILE A 19 4.69 -27.28 -39.19
C ILE A 19 6.18 -27.01 -39.41
N PHE A 20 6.79 -26.10 -38.65
CA PHE A 20 8.21 -25.74 -38.78
C PHE A 20 9.03 -25.96 -37.50
N SER A 21 8.38 -26.30 -36.36
CA SER A 21 9.05 -26.72 -35.13
C SER A 21 8.32 -27.89 -34.47
N THR A 22 9.00 -29.02 -34.31
CA THR A 22 8.50 -30.22 -33.62
C THR A 22 9.01 -30.36 -32.17
N GLY A 23 9.81 -29.40 -31.69
CA GLY A 23 10.34 -29.38 -30.33
C GLY A 23 9.38 -28.73 -29.34
N ASP A 24 9.48 -29.11 -28.07
CA ASP A 24 8.76 -28.44 -26.98
C ASP A 24 9.00 -26.93 -27.07
N ALA A 25 7.93 -26.14 -27.17
CA ALA A 25 8.05 -24.69 -27.24
C ALA A 25 8.79 -24.19 -25.99
N ALA A 26 10.03 -23.71 -26.19
CA ALA A 26 10.85 -23.20 -25.12
C ALA A 26 10.18 -21.98 -24.48
N CYS A 27 10.27 -21.90 -23.16
CA CYS A 27 9.89 -20.70 -22.42
C CYS A 27 10.94 -19.61 -22.69
N ALA A 28 10.50 -18.48 -23.21
CA ALA A 28 11.31 -17.28 -23.40
C ALA A 28 11.11 -16.34 -22.21
N ALA A 29 12.17 -15.65 -21.80
CA ALA A 29 12.06 -14.61 -20.77
C ALA A 29 11.25 -13.43 -21.30
N CYS A 30 10.38 -12.90 -20.45
CA CYS A 30 9.66 -11.66 -20.78
C CYS A 30 10.61 -10.46 -20.78
N SER A 31 10.30 -9.48 -21.63
CA SER A 31 11.09 -8.25 -21.67
C SER A 31 10.95 -7.48 -20.37
N THR A 32 12.09 -7.00 -19.86
CA THR A 32 12.17 -6.08 -18.72
C THR A 32 12.36 -4.63 -19.17
N THR A 33 12.34 -4.37 -20.49
CA THR A 33 12.42 -3.02 -21.03
C THR A 33 11.23 -2.21 -20.54
N GLY A 34 11.47 -1.00 -20.01
CA GLY A 34 10.40 -0.12 -19.56
C GLY A 34 9.45 0.23 -20.72
N CYS A 35 8.16 0.37 -20.41
CA CYS A 35 7.18 0.84 -21.38
C CYS A 35 7.31 2.36 -21.61
N PRO A 36 6.88 2.87 -22.78
CA PRO A 36 6.77 4.30 -23.04
C PRO A 36 5.94 5.03 -21.96
N ALA A 37 6.14 6.35 -21.84
CA ALA A 37 5.36 7.17 -20.93
C ALA A 37 3.85 7.01 -21.18
N GLY A 38 3.08 6.81 -20.11
CA GLY A 38 1.63 6.56 -20.17
C GLY A 38 1.23 5.09 -20.42
N GLN A 39 2.19 4.18 -20.47
CA GLN A 39 1.94 2.75 -20.60
C GLN A 39 2.52 1.95 -19.42
N VAL A 40 1.93 0.78 -19.17
CA VAL A 40 2.37 -0.21 -18.19
C VAL A 40 2.52 -1.56 -18.87
N ARG A 41 3.54 -2.33 -18.47
CA ARG A 41 3.71 -3.70 -18.93
C ARG A 41 2.69 -4.63 -18.29
N GLU A 42 2.06 -5.48 -19.09
CA GLU A 42 1.16 -6.51 -18.60
C GLU A 42 1.88 -7.56 -17.73
N VAL A 43 1.13 -8.28 -16.92
CA VAL A 43 1.71 -9.32 -16.06
C VAL A 43 2.22 -10.46 -16.94
N CYS A 44 3.50 -10.76 -16.82
CA CYS A 44 4.09 -11.95 -17.43
C CYS A 44 4.06 -13.12 -16.43
N ASP A 45 2.98 -13.89 -16.45
CA ASP A 45 2.70 -14.97 -15.49
C ASP A 45 3.00 -16.38 -16.02
N GLY A 46 3.46 -16.51 -17.27
CA GLY A 46 3.69 -17.83 -17.89
C GLY A 46 2.51 -18.41 -18.66
N SER A 47 1.36 -17.72 -18.72
CA SER A 47 0.18 -18.16 -19.46
C SER A 47 0.15 -17.72 -20.93
N GLY A 48 0.91 -16.68 -21.26
CA GLY A 48 0.92 -16.07 -22.59
C GLY A 48 1.75 -16.85 -23.63
N THR A 49 1.38 -16.68 -24.90
CA THR A 49 2.13 -17.23 -26.05
C THR A 49 3.06 -16.20 -26.72
N THR A 50 3.01 -14.96 -26.26
CA THR A 50 3.83 -13.83 -26.68
C THR A 50 4.32 -13.10 -25.44
N ASP A 51 5.36 -12.29 -25.60
CA ASP A 51 5.85 -11.42 -24.52
C ASP A 51 4.74 -10.49 -24.03
N ALA A 52 4.75 -10.19 -22.73
CA ALA A 52 3.75 -9.33 -22.11
C ALA A 52 3.88 -7.90 -22.68
N GLY A 53 2.82 -7.42 -23.32
CA GLY A 53 2.81 -6.14 -24.03
C GLY A 53 2.79 -4.94 -23.09
N CYS A 54 3.00 -3.75 -23.67
CA CYS A 54 2.68 -2.50 -23.00
C CYS A 54 1.24 -2.12 -23.32
N ARG A 55 0.44 -1.90 -22.29
CA ARG A 55 -0.93 -1.37 -22.43
C ARG A 55 -1.01 0.05 -21.91
N THR A 56 -1.96 0.82 -22.41
CA THR A 56 -2.28 2.14 -21.85
C THR A 56 -2.70 1.99 -20.40
N CYS A 57 -2.20 2.90 -19.57
CA CYS A 57 -2.63 3.01 -18.19
C CYS A 57 -4.13 3.28 -18.10
N ASP A 58 -4.79 2.61 -17.15
CA ASP A 58 -6.13 3.02 -16.73
C ASP A 58 -5.97 4.30 -15.92
N THR A 59 -6.39 5.44 -16.49
CA THR A 59 -6.39 6.74 -15.79
C THR A 59 -7.66 6.96 -14.98
N GLU A 60 -8.61 6.02 -15.07
CA GLU A 60 -9.90 6.08 -14.41
C GLU A 60 -10.13 4.79 -13.63
N CYS A 61 -10.45 4.94 -12.34
CA CYS A 61 -10.89 3.85 -11.50
C CYS A 61 -12.40 3.94 -11.27
N ALA A 62 -13.03 2.80 -10.96
CA ALA A 62 -14.44 2.79 -10.55
C ALA A 62 -14.68 3.69 -9.33
N ALA A 63 -15.91 4.16 -9.16
CA ALA A 63 -16.29 4.94 -7.99
C ALA A 63 -15.92 4.21 -6.69
N GLY A 64 -15.30 4.94 -5.74
CA GLY A 64 -14.76 4.38 -4.51
C GLY A 64 -13.29 3.96 -4.56
N TYR A 65 -12.61 4.18 -5.69
CA TYR A 65 -11.18 3.90 -5.87
C TYR A 65 -10.44 5.12 -6.41
N TYR A 66 -9.17 5.28 -6.03
CA TYR A 66 -8.27 6.29 -6.57
C TYR A 66 -7.10 5.63 -7.30
N VAL A 67 -6.52 6.37 -8.25
CA VAL A 67 -5.34 5.92 -8.99
C VAL A 67 -4.11 6.10 -8.10
N ALA A 68 -3.53 4.99 -7.65
CA ALA A 68 -2.30 4.98 -6.88
C ALA A 68 -1.11 4.58 -7.77
N GLY A 69 0.01 5.27 -7.57
CA GLY A 69 1.25 5.06 -8.32
C GLY A 69 1.36 5.86 -9.62
N SER A 70 2.49 5.71 -10.29
CA SER A 70 2.81 6.41 -11.55
C SER A 70 2.92 5.41 -12.69
N CYS A 71 2.39 5.78 -13.86
CA CYS A 71 2.54 5.01 -15.09
C CYS A 71 4.01 4.77 -15.43
N GLY A 72 4.38 3.50 -15.65
CA GLY A 72 5.75 3.06 -15.91
C GLY A 72 5.98 1.65 -15.40
N ASN A 73 6.93 1.48 -14.47
CA ASN A 73 7.48 0.17 -14.06
C ASN A 73 6.75 -0.56 -12.92
N GLY A 74 5.52 -0.20 -12.60
CA GLY A 74 4.75 -0.88 -11.55
C GLY A 74 3.23 -0.83 -11.72
N GLY A 75 2.75 -0.22 -12.80
CA GLY A 75 1.34 0.00 -13.07
C GLY A 75 0.68 1.04 -12.19
N VAL A 76 -0.28 1.73 -12.77
CA VAL A 76 -1.34 2.36 -11.98
C VAL A 76 -2.20 1.26 -11.41
N ARG A 77 -2.47 1.36 -10.10
CA ARG A 77 -3.36 0.45 -9.39
C ARG A 77 -4.51 1.24 -8.80
N CYS A 78 -5.70 0.70 -8.90
CA CYS A 78 -6.87 1.27 -8.26
C CYS A 78 -6.87 0.83 -6.79
N GLU A 79 -6.54 1.75 -5.89
CA GLU A 79 -6.64 1.53 -4.45
C GLU A 79 -7.98 2.06 -3.93
N ARG A 80 -8.56 1.36 -2.95
CA ARG A 80 -9.85 1.75 -2.39
C ARG A 80 -9.69 3.05 -1.60
N ILE A 81 -10.60 3.98 -1.80
CA ILE A 81 -10.70 5.18 -0.98
C ILE A 81 -11.13 4.75 0.43
N ILE A 82 -10.32 5.10 1.43
CA ILE A 82 -10.67 4.93 2.83
C ILE A 82 -11.14 6.28 3.40
N THR A 83 -12.03 6.21 4.38
CA THR A 83 -12.58 7.39 5.08
C THR A 83 -12.14 7.45 6.54
N GLU A 84 -11.48 6.41 7.03
CA GLU A 84 -11.05 6.23 8.42
C GLU A 84 -9.74 5.45 8.44
N CYS A 85 -8.91 5.73 9.44
CA CYS A 85 -7.66 5.03 9.71
C CYS A 85 -7.78 4.14 10.94
N PRO A 86 -6.94 3.11 11.08
CA PRO A 86 -6.84 2.35 12.32
C PRO A 86 -6.46 3.23 13.51
N VAL A 87 -6.84 2.82 14.73
CA VAL A 87 -6.43 3.48 15.97
C VAL A 87 -4.91 3.61 16.04
N GLY A 88 -4.41 4.78 16.44
CA GLY A 88 -2.98 5.12 16.44
C GLY A 88 -2.49 5.70 15.12
N GLN A 89 -3.37 5.94 14.15
CA GLN A 89 -3.10 6.74 12.95
C GLN A 89 -4.15 7.84 12.80
N HIS A 90 -3.79 8.98 12.19
CA HIS A 90 -4.74 10.02 11.78
C HIS A 90 -4.81 10.09 10.26
N ARG A 91 -5.90 10.67 9.74
CA ARG A 91 -6.06 10.84 8.30
C ARG A 91 -5.24 12.02 7.81
N GLN A 92 -4.66 11.88 6.64
CA GLN A 92 -4.14 12.97 5.83
C GLN A 92 -4.82 12.89 4.46
N GLY A 93 -5.55 13.94 4.07
CA GLY A 93 -6.35 13.97 2.84
C GLY A 93 -7.85 13.75 3.08
N ALA A 94 -8.68 14.24 2.17
CA ALA A 94 -10.14 14.34 2.31
C ALA A 94 -10.92 13.04 2.04
N GLY A 95 -10.29 11.98 1.54
CA GLY A 95 -10.96 10.73 1.20
C GLY A 95 -11.73 10.82 -0.10
N THR A 96 -11.13 11.47 -1.09
CA THR A 96 -11.68 11.60 -2.44
C THR A 96 -10.73 11.01 -3.46
N THR A 97 -11.16 10.90 -4.71
CA THR A 97 -10.29 10.48 -5.82
C THR A 97 -9.14 11.45 -6.06
N ALA A 98 -9.37 12.75 -5.83
CA ALA A 98 -8.37 13.81 -6.02
C ALA A 98 -7.47 14.02 -4.79
N ASP A 99 -7.94 13.62 -3.62
CA ASP A 99 -7.25 13.76 -2.33
C ASP A 99 -7.54 12.53 -1.46
N PRO A 100 -6.87 11.39 -1.74
CA PRO A 100 -7.10 10.15 -1.03
C PRO A 100 -6.58 10.23 0.41
N VAL A 101 -7.23 9.52 1.34
CA VAL A 101 -6.73 9.41 2.72
C VAL A 101 -5.47 8.57 2.74
N VAL A 102 -4.40 9.16 3.25
CA VAL A 102 -3.19 8.48 3.70
C VAL A 102 -3.24 8.43 5.23
N CYS A 103 -3.05 7.23 5.79
CA CYS A 103 -2.98 7.09 7.24
C CYS A 103 -1.56 7.33 7.73
N VAL A 104 -1.42 8.31 8.62
CA VAL A 104 -0.14 8.73 9.20
C VAL A 104 -0.14 8.36 10.67
N ALA A 105 0.98 7.82 11.16
CA ALA A 105 1.13 7.52 12.58
C ALA A 105 0.95 8.79 13.42
N CYS A 106 0.18 8.68 14.50
CA CYS A 106 0.01 9.81 15.40
C CYS A 106 1.29 10.06 16.18
N THR A 107 1.47 11.30 16.61
CA THR A 107 2.58 11.69 17.46
C THR A 107 2.50 10.90 18.76
N SER A 108 3.58 10.23 19.14
CA SER A 108 3.70 9.66 20.48
C SER A 108 4.18 10.75 21.43
N CYS A 109 3.66 10.74 22.66
CA CYS A 109 4.18 11.61 23.69
C CYS A 109 5.56 11.11 24.13
N GLY A 110 6.47 12.03 24.45
CA GLY A 110 7.76 11.68 25.05
C GLY A 110 7.60 11.15 26.48
N ALA A 111 8.69 10.58 27.02
CA ALA A 111 8.72 10.16 28.43
C ALA A 111 8.39 11.34 29.37
N GLY A 112 7.63 11.05 30.44
CA GLY A 112 7.14 12.07 31.37
C GLY A 112 5.83 12.75 30.94
N LYS A 113 5.21 12.31 29.85
CA LYS A 113 3.92 12.80 29.36
C LYS A 113 2.91 11.68 29.13
N TYR A 114 1.62 12.03 29.04
CA TYR A 114 0.52 11.15 28.61
C TYR A 114 -0.32 11.83 27.53
N SER A 115 -1.02 11.04 26.71
CA SER A 115 -1.91 11.55 25.66
C SER A 115 -3.32 11.79 26.22
N ALA A 116 -3.74 13.06 26.30
CA ALA A 116 -5.05 13.42 26.84
C ALA A 116 -6.21 13.11 25.88
N GLU A 117 -5.93 13.08 24.57
CA GLU A 117 -6.89 12.77 23.53
C GLU A 117 -6.42 11.53 22.74
N GLN A 118 -7.39 10.73 22.30
CA GLN A 118 -7.12 9.53 21.50
C GLN A 118 -7.04 9.88 20.02
N CYS A 119 -6.01 9.34 19.39
CA CYS A 119 -5.90 9.33 17.94
C CYS A 119 -6.65 8.12 17.38
N ASP A 120 -7.92 8.33 17.05
CA ASP A 120 -8.86 7.28 16.67
C ASP A 120 -8.96 7.04 15.15
N GLY A 121 -8.26 7.84 14.35
CA GLY A 121 -8.24 7.73 12.89
C GLY A 121 -9.45 8.31 12.17
N THR A 122 -10.34 9.03 12.86
CA THR A 122 -11.54 9.63 12.26
C THR A 122 -11.33 11.07 11.79
N THR A 123 -10.29 11.74 12.26
CA THR A 123 -10.04 13.16 11.98
C THR A 123 -8.79 13.39 11.12
N LEU A 124 -8.71 14.59 10.54
CA LEU A 124 -7.55 15.05 9.75
C LEU A 124 -6.39 15.54 10.62
N SER A 125 -6.63 15.71 11.92
CA SER A 125 -5.66 16.27 12.84
C SER A 125 -5.04 15.15 13.64
N ASP A 126 -3.74 15.24 13.87
CA ASP A 126 -3.11 14.54 14.97
C ASP A 126 -3.59 15.20 16.26
N VAL A 127 -4.67 14.66 16.83
CA VAL A 127 -5.30 15.18 18.05
C VAL A 127 -4.53 14.78 19.31
N VAL A 128 -3.34 14.17 19.20
CA VAL A 128 -2.58 13.78 20.39
C VAL A 128 -2.10 15.01 21.16
N GLN A 129 -2.84 15.39 22.20
CA GLN A 129 -2.42 16.39 23.16
C GLN A 129 -1.56 15.73 24.25
N CYS A 130 -0.28 16.07 24.28
CA CYS A 130 0.65 15.56 25.31
C CYS A 130 0.64 16.44 26.56
N LEU A 131 0.17 15.90 27.67
CA LEU A 131 0.18 16.54 28.99
C LEU A 131 1.30 15.96 29.85
N ASP A 132 1.89 16.79 30.70
CA ASP A 132 2.91 16.34 31.65
C ASP A 132 2.26 15.46 32.73
N CYS A 133 2.95 14.38 33.09
CA CYS A 133 2.50 13.52 34.17
C CYS A 133 2.78 14.15 35.53
N ARG A 134 1.94 13.81 36.50
CA ARG A 134 2.18 14.20 37.89
C ARG A 134 3.45 13.54 38.41
N THR A 135 4.27 14.33 39.09
CA THR A 135 5.49 13.87 39.75
C THR A 135 5.28 13.64 41.25
N ALA A 136 4.09 13.96 41.77
CA ALA A 136 3.69 13.75 43.15
C ALA A 136 2.17 13.59 43.26
N CYS A 137 1.71 12.78 44.22
CA CYS A 137 0.30 12.65 44.58
C CYS A 137 -0.01 13.37 45.90
N SER A 138 -1.29 13.57 46.17
CA SER A 138 -1.75 14.08 47.48
C SER A 138 -1.50 13.07 48.61
N GLU A 139 -1.58 13.52 49.86
CA GLU A 139 -1.42 12.65 51.02
C GLU A 139 -2.35 11.42 50.93
N HIS A 140 -1.81 10.24 51.25
CA HIS A 140 -2.47 8.93 51.13
C HIS A 140 -2.74 8.41 49.71
N GLN A 141 -2.16 9.00 48.67
CA GLN A 141 -2.14 8.45 47.30
C GLN A 141 -0.73 7.95 46.92
N TYR A 142 -0.66 7.06 45.93
CA TYR A 142 0.58 6.55 45.37
C TYR A 142 0.64 6.83 43.86
N LEU A 143 1.83 7.14 43.35
CA LEU A 143 2.08 7.20 41.92
C LEU A 143 2.00 5.79 41.34
N GLY A 144 1.36 5.67 40.17
CA GLY A 144 1.28 4.44 39.39
C GLY A 144 2.59 4.13 38.67
N ALA A 145 2.49 3.32 37.62
CA ALA A 145 3.62 3.01 36.74
C ALA A 145 4.11 4.26 35.99
N GLU A 146 5.39 4.28 35.60
CA GLU A 146 5.98 5.41 34.87
C GLU A 146 5.18 5.82 33.63
N CYS A 147 5.10 7.13 33.41
CA CYS A 147 4.57 7.69 32.18
C CYS A 147 5.56 7.53 31.02
N THR A 148 5.32 6.50 30.22
CA THR A 148 6.12 6.16 29.04
C THR A 148 5.78 7.00 27.81
N GLY A 149 4.75 7.86 27.85
CA GLY A 149 4.29 8.61 26.67
C GLY A 149 3.32 7.85 25.76
N THR A 150 3.00 6.60 26.08
CA THR A 150 2.11 5.73 25.29
C THR A 150 0.74 5.48 25.95
N GLY A 151 0.54 5.97 27.17
CA GLY A 151 -0.71 5.84 27.92
C GLY A 151 -1.61 7.07 27.77
N THR A 152 -2.92 6.88 27.96
CA THR A 152 -3.92 7.96 27.98
C THR A 152 -4.26 8.46 29.38
N GLU A 153 -3.51 8.03 30.38
CA GLU A 153 -3.79 8.28 31.79
C GLU A 153 -2.59 8.92 32.46
N ASP A 154 -2.88 9.87 33.35
CA ASP A 154 -1.93 10.46 34.29
C ASP A 154 -1.68 9.47 35.44
N ARG A 155 -0.54 8.77 35.39
CA ARG A 155 -0.19 7.68 36.31
C ARG A 155 0.66 8.14 37.48
#